data_AF-V4UKM7-F1
#
_entry.id   AF-V4UKM7-F1
#
_cell.length_a   1.000
_cell.length_b   1.000
_cell.length_c   1.000
_cell.angle_alpha   90.00
_cell.angle_beta   90.00
_cell.angle_gamma   90.00
#
_symmetry.space_group_name_H-M   'P 1'
#
loop_
_entity.id
_entity.type
_entity.pdbx_description
1 polymer ?
#
loop_
_entity_poly.entity_id
_entity_poly.type
_entity_poly.pdbx_seq_one_letter_code
_entity_poly.pdbx_strand_id
1 'polypeptide(L)'
;MFTREFIVFQIWRFSMKLPTCISGMSWLVAIITPNSVLLITLLQALLLSERQSAEEARKACMDAEVRNTELVKKLEDTEEKVGQLQESMQRLEEKLCNSESENQVIRQQALAMSPTGKSLSARPKTLVIQRTPENGNVQNGEMKVTPDVTLAVTSAREPESEEKPQKSLNEKQQENQDLLIKCVSQNLGFSRSKPVAASVIYKCLLHWRSFEVERTTVFDRIIQTIASAIEVQDNNDVLAYWLSNSSTLLLLLQHTLKASGAASLTPQRRRTTSASLFGRMSQGLRASPQSAGLSFLNGRGLGRLDDLRQVEAKYPALLFKQQLTAFLEKIYGMIRDNLKKEISPLLGLCIQAPRTSRASLVKGRSQANAVAQQALIAHWQSIVKSLNSYLKTMKVNYVPPFLVRKVFTQIFSFINVQLFNSLLLRRECCSFSNGEYVKAGLAELEQWCYDATEEYAGSAWDELKHIRQAVGFLVINQKPKKTLNEITKELCPVLSIQQLYRISTMYWDDKYGTHSVSSEVISSMRVLMTEDSNNAVSSSFLLDDDSSIPFTVDDISKSLQQVDIADVEPPAVIRENSGFGFLLPRTE
;
A
#
# COMPACT_ATOMS: atom_id res chain seq x y z
N MET A 1 -7.17 -45.36 46.23
CA MET A 1 -7.41 -46.22 45.06
C MET A 1 -6.08 -46.50 44.36
N PHE A 2 -5.18 -47.28 44.99
CA PHE A 2 -3.81 -47.49 44.47
C PHE A 2 -3.19 -48.87 44.80
N THR A 3 -3.84 -49.67 45.66
CA THR A 3 -3.29 -50.94 46.17
C THR A 3 -3.59 -52.16 45.30
N ARG A 4 -4.55 -52.11 44.37
CA ARG A 4 -4.87 -53.26 43.49
C ARG A 4 -3.89 -53.40 42.32
N GLU A 5 -3.55 -52.32 41.63
CA GLU A 5 -2.69 -52.37 40.45
C GLU A 5 -1.25 -52.81 40.78
N PHE A 6 -0.72 -52.36 41.93
CA PHE A 6 0.61 -52.76 42.39
C PHE A 6 0.72 -54.28 42.66
N ILE A 7 -0.37 -54.92 43.10
CA ILE A 7 -0.44 -56.38 43.29
C ILE A 7 -0.45 -57.10 41.93
N VAL A 8 -1.24 -56.62 40.97
CA VAL A 8 -1.28 -57.18 39.60
C VAL A 8 0.10 -57.12 38.93
N PHE A 9 0.81 -56.00 39.07
CA PHE A 9 2.13 -55.82 38.47
C PHE A 9 3.20 -56.75 39.10
N GLN A 10 3.12 -57.02 40.41
CA GLN A 10 3.99 -57.99 41.07
C GLN A 10 3.69 -59.43 40.64
N ILE A 11 2.41 -59.82 40.53
CA ILE A 11 2.01 -61.16 40.07
C ILE A 11 2.50 -61.41 38.64
N TRP A 12 2.34 -60.45 37.74
CA TRP A 12 2.84 -60.55 36.36
C TRP A 12 4.36 -60.74 36.31
N ARG A 13 5.10 -59.96 37.13
CA ARG A 13 6.57 -60.06 37.23
C ARG A 13 7.07 -61.39 37.80
N PHE A 14 6.28 -62.05 38.66
CA PHE A 14 6.58 -63.38 39.19
C PHE A 14 6.33 -64.49 38.15
N SER A 15 5.29 -64.34 37.32
CA SER A 15 4.89 -65.37 36.33
C SER A 15 5.89 -65.59 35.19
N MET A 16 6.85 -64.70 34.96
CA MET A 16 7.88 -64.84 33.93
C MET A 16 9.11 -65.68 34.33
N LYS A 17 9.14 -66.29 35.53
CA LYS A 17 10.33 -67.04 36.02
C LYS A 17 10.17 -68.56 36.21
N LEU A 18 8.99 -69.15 36.01
CA LEU A 18 8.80 -70.62 36.04
C LEU A 18 8.12 -71.12 34.75
N PRO A 19 8.78 -71.95 33.92
CA PRO A 19 8.21 -72.47 32.67
C PRO A 19 7.33 -73.74 32.84
N THR A 20 6.96 -74.12 34.07
CA THR A 20 6.41 -75.45 34.39
C THR A 20 5.16 -75.43 35.29
N CYS A 21 4.10 -74.70 34.87
CA CYS A 21 2.77 -74.76 35.53
C CYS A 21 1.57 -74.55 34.57
N ILE A 22 1.68 -75.03 33.32
CA ILE A 22 0.60 -74.94 32.32
C ILE A 22 -0.48 -76.00 32.61
N SER A 23 -1.31 -75.74 33.63
CA SER A 23 -2.53 -76.51 33.91
C SER A 23 -3.55 -75.69 34.74
N GLY A 24 -3.10 -74.85 35.68
CA GLY A 24 -4.00 -74.12 36.58
C GLY A 24 -4.61 -72.80 36.04
N MET A 25 -4.05 -72.21 34.98
CA MET A 25 -4.35 -70.82 34.60
C MET A 25 -5.62 -70.58 33.75
N SER A 26 -6.48 -71.59 33.55
CA SER A 26 -7.75 -71.40 32.83
C SER A 26 -8.64 -70.30 33.44
N TRP A 27 -8.58 -70.11 34.76
CA TRP A 27 -9.36 -69.09 35.48
C TRP A 27 -8.82 -67.65 35.33
N LEU A 28 -7.55 -67.47 34.92
CA LEU A 28 -6.97 -66.14 34.73
C LEU A 28 -7.43 -65.49 33.41
N VAL A 29 -7.68 -66.31 32.39
CA VAL A 29 -8.27 -65.87 31.10
C VAL A 29 -9.71 -65.39 31.30
N ALA A 30 -10.45 -66.01 32.22
CA ALA A 30 -11.86 -65.68 32.50
C ALA A 30 -12.10 -64.31 33.16
N ILE A 31 -11.05 -63.59 33.57
CA ILE A 31 -11.15 -62.24 34.18
C ILE A 31 -11.00 -61.13 33.11
N ILE A 32 -10.62 -61.47 31.88
CA ILE A 32 -10.56 -60.53 30.75
C ILE A 32 -11.98 -60.27 30.23
N THR A 33 -12.71 -59.36 30.88
CA THR A 33 -14.04 -58.92 30.45
C THR A 33 -14.02 -58.39 29.01
N PRO A 34 -15.11 -58.49 28.22
CA PRO A 34 -15.14 -58.04 26.82
C PRO A 34 -14.67 -56.59 26.63
N ASN A 35 -15.03 -55.70 27.57
CA ASN A 35 -14.60 -54.30 27.56
C ASN A 35 -13.07 -54.13 27.65
N SER A 36 -12.37 -55.03 28.33
CA SER A 36 -10.90 -54.99 28.43
C SER A 36 -10.20 -55.48 27.16
N VAL A 37 -10.77 -56.47 26.44
CA VAL A 37 -10.32 -56.82 25.08
C VAL A 37 -10.54 -55.63 24.14
N LEU A 38 -11.75 -55.07 24.16
CA LEU A 38 -12.14 -53.94 23.30
C LEU A 38 -11.22 -52.72 23.51
N LEU A 39 -10.93 -52.38 24.76
CA LEU A 39 -10.02 -51.28 25.11
C LEU A 39 -8.59 -51.55 24.60
N ILE A 40 -8.07 -52.78 24.74
CA ILE A 40 -6.76 -53.14 24.21
C ILE A 40 -6.73 -53.01 22.69
N THR A 41 -7.76 -53.51 21.98
CA THR A 41 -7.84 -53.36 20.51
C THR A 41 -7.98 -51.91 20.07
N LEU A 42 -8.70 -51.06 20.83
CA LEU A 42 -8.83 -49.64 20.54
C LEU A 42 -7.48 -48.92 20.72
N LEU A 43 -6.77 -49.19 21.82
CA LEU A 43 -5.43 -48.63 22.07
C LEU A 43 -4.40 -49.10 21.03
N GLN A 44 -4.48 -50.35 20.58
CA GLN A 44 -3.65 -50.85 19.48
C GLN A 44 -3.95 -50.12 18.16
N ALA A 45 -5.22 -49.91 17.81
CA ALA A 45 -5.61 -49.18 16.61
C ALA A 45 -5.16 -47.70 16.65
N LEU A 46 -5.35 -47.02 17.79
CA LEU A 46 -4.90 -45.65 18.00
C LEU A 46 -3.36 -45.53 17.90
N LEU A 47 -2.61 -46.44 18.52
CA LEU A 47 -1.14 -46.47 18.43
C LEU A 47 -0.64 -46.69 17.00
N LEU A 48 -1.37 -47.48 16.20
CA LEU A 48 -1.04 -47.74 14.79
C LEU A 48 -1.33 -46.52 13.91
N SER A 49 -2.46 -45.84 14.15
CA SER A 49 -2.82 -44.58 13.49
C SER A 49 -1.83 -43.45 13.80
N GLU A 50 -1.47 -43.28 15.08
CA GLU A 50 -0.50 -42.28 15.53
C GLU A 50 0.88 -42.52 14.90
N ARG A 51 1.31 -43.79 14.85
CA ARG A 51 2.58 -44.18 14.21
C ARG A 51 2.58 -43.91 12.70
N GLN A 52 1.45 -44.09 12.01
CA GLN A 52 1.33 -43.75 10.60
C GLN A 52 1.40 -42.22 10.39
N SER A 53 0.63 -41.45 11.15
CA SER A 53 0.67 -39.98 11.11
C SER A 53 2.06 -39.43 11.38
N ALA A 54 2.80 -40.01 12.32
CA ALA A 54 4.18 -39.62 12.63
C ALA A 54 5.19 -39.95 11.51
N GLU A 55 4.94 -40.98 10.69
CA GLU A 55 5.77 -41.31 9.54
C GLU A 55 5.45 -40.42 8.32
N GLU A 56 4.17 -40.12 8.09
CA GLU A 56 3.73 -39.16 7.07
C GLU A 56 4.29 -37.75 7.38
N ALA A 57 4.25 -37.32 8.64
CA ALA A 57 4.87 -36.07 9.09
C ALA A 57 6.41 -36.08 8.94
N ARG A 58 7.08 -37.20 9.27
CA ARG A 58 8.53 -37.37 9.05
C ARG A 58 8.90 -37.21 7.58
N LYS A 59 8.15 -37.85 6.68
CA LYS A 59 8.37 -37.73 5.23
C LYS A 59 8.15 -36.29 4.75
N ALA A 60 7.07 -35.64 5.16
CA ALA A 60 6.80 -34.24 4.81
C ALA A 60 7.91 -33.28 5.30
N CYS A 61 8.55 -33.58 6.43
CA CYS A 61 9.72 -32.85 6.93
C CYS A 61 10.93 -33.01 6.00
N MET A 62 11.27 -34.25 5.59
CA MET A 62 12.34 -34.51 4.63
C MET A 62 12.08 -33.85 3.27
N ASP A 63 10.85 -33.92 2.76
CA ASP A 63 10.43 -33.27 1.52
C ASP A 63 10.45 -31.72 1.64
N ALA A 64 10.44 -31.15 2.85
CA ALA A 64 10.66 -29.72 3.11
C ALA A 64 12.15 -29.37 3.22
N GLU A 65 12.96 -30.19 3.89
CA GLU A 65 14.41 -30.02 3.98
C GLU A 65 15.07 -30.00 2.59
N VAL A 66 14.70 -30.94 1.70
CA VAL A 66 15.20 -30.97 0.31
C VAL A 66 14.85 -29.68 -0.43
N ARG A 67 13.60 -29.21 -0.35
CA ARG A 67 13.17 -27.93 -0.97
C ARG A 67 13.91 -26.73 -0.39
N ASN A 68 14.19 -26.72 0.91
CA ASN A 68 14.99 -25.66 1.54
C ASN A 68 16.43 -25.66 1.01
N THR A 69 17.07 -26.82 0.81
CA THR A 69 18.41 -26.87 0.19
C THR A 69 18.42 -26.37 -1.26
N GLU A 70 17.37 -26.64 -2.03
CA GLU A 70 17.23 -26.11 -3.39
C GLU A 70 17.01 -24.58 -3.40
N LEU A 71 16.26 -24.05 -2.43
CA LEU A 71 16.03 -22.61 -2.27
C LEU A 71 17.28 -21.87 -1.81
N VAL A 72 18.06 -22.43 -0.87
CA VAL A 72 19.37 -21.86 -0.45
C VAL A 72 20.30 -21.75 -1.65
N LYS A 73 20.44 -22.82 -2.45
CA LYS A 73 21.28 -22.75 -3.66
C LYS A 73 20.80 -21.71 -4.67
N LYS A 74 19.49 -21.56 -4.87
CA LYS A 74 18.93 -20.50 -5.73
C LYS A 74 19.21 -19.10 -5.20
N LEU A 75 19.29 -18.95 -3.88
CA LEU A 75 19.65 -17.69 -3.23
C LEU A 75 21.13 -17.36 -3.46
N GLU A 76 22.04 -18.31 -3.25
CA GLU A 76 23.47 -18.21 -3.60
C GLU A 76 23.66 -17.83 -5.09
N ASP A 77 22.97 -18.54 -6.00
CA ASP A 77 22.95 -18.27 -7.44
C ASP A 77 22.44 -16.84 -7.75
N THR A 78 21.66 -16.18 -6.87
CA THR A 78 21.21 -14.79 -7.06
C THR A 78 22.12 -13.76 -6.42
N GLU A 79 22.75 -14.06 -5.27
CA GLU A 79 23.72 -13.17 -4.64
C GLU A 79 24.95 -12.95 -5.52
N GLU A 80 25.44 -14.00 -6.20
CA GLU A 80 26.54 -13.86 -7.17
C GLU A 80 26.17 -12.89 -8.32
N LYS A 81 24.94 -12.99 -8.83
CA LYS A 81 24.43 -12.10 -9.89
C LYS A 81 24.27 -10.65 -9.41
N VAL A 82 23.87 -10.45 -8.14
CA VAL A 82 23.84 -9.11 -7.53
C VAL A 82 25.24 -8.53 -7.42
N GLY A 83 26.24 -9.32 -7.00
CA GLY A 83 27.64 -8.91 -6.98
C GLY A 83 28.17 -8.51 -8.37
N GLN A 84 27.93 -9.34 -9.39
CA GLN A 84 28.29 -9.03 -10.78
C GLN A 84 27.64 -7.74 -11.30
N LEU A 85 26.36 -7.51 -10.96
CA LEU A 85 25.66 -6.27 -11.29
C LEU A 85 26.24 -5.06 -10.55
N GLN A 86 26.59 -5.20 -9.27
CA GLN A 86 27.17 -4.13 -8.46
C GLN A 86 28.57 -3.72 -8.97
N GLU A 87 29.42 -4.68 -9.37
CA GLU A 87 30.67 -4.36 -10.08
C GLU A 87 30.40 -3.61 -11.40
N SER A 88 29.38 -4.03 -12.16
CA SER A 88 29.04 -3.38 -13.43
C SER A 88 28.58 -1.94 -13.24
N MET A 89 27.85 -1.65 -12.16
CA MET A 89 27.41 -0.32 -11.77
C MET A 89 28.60 0.56 -11.38
N GLN A 90 29.50 0.07 -10.52
CA GLN A 90 30.69 0.80 -10.11
C GLN A 90 31.61 1.16 -11.31
N ARG A 91 31.76 0.25 -12.28
CA ARG A 91 32.49 0.49 -13.53
C ARG A 91 31.79 1.49 -14.48
N LEU A 92 30.48 1.73 -14.31
CA LEU A 92 29.74 2.75 -15.05
C LEU A 92 29.81 4.11 -14.33
N GLU A 93 29.76 4.13 -13.00
CA GLU A 93 29.97 5.32 -12.16
C GLU A 93 31.37 5.93 -12.37
N GLU A 94 32.41 5.10 -12.39
CA GLU A 94 33.79 5.53 -12.70
C GLU A 94 33.88 6.16 -14.10
N LYS A 95 33.27 5.53 -15.11
CA LYS A 95 33.22 6.09 -16.48
C LYS A 95 32.42 7.38 -16.56
N LEU A 96 31.36 7.53 -15.77
CA LEU A 96 30.57 8.76 -15.69
C LEU A 96 31.39 9.90 -15.07
N CYS A 97 32.07 9.64 -13.95
CA CYS A 97 32.98 10.59 -13.29
C CYS A 97 34.11 11.04 -14.23
N ASN A 98 34.73 10.11 -14.96
CA ASN A 98 35.76 10.43 -15.95
C ASN A 98 35.18 11.30 -17.09
N SER A 99 34.01 10.93 -17.63
CA SER A 99 33.33 11.69 -18.69
C SER A 99 32.88 13.10 -18.23
N GLU A 100 32.50 13.26 -16.96
CA GLU A 100 32.19 14.55 -16.37
C GLU A 100 33.44 15.42 -16.22
N SER A 101 34.57 14.84 -15.81
CA SER A 101 35.86 15.54 -15.72
C SER A 101 36.33 16.05 -17.10
N GLU A 102 36.17 15.27 -18.17
CA GLU A 102 36.45 15.71 -19.54
C GLU A 102 35.55 16.88 -19.96
N ASN A 103 34.25 16.81 -19.65
CA ASN A 103 33.31 17.92 -19.89
C ASN A 103 33.68 19.18 -19.10
N GLN A 104 34.18 19.03 -17.86
CA GLN A 104 34.66 20.14 -17.04
C GLN A 104 35.87 20.84 -17.68
N VAL A 105 36.84 20.06 -18.20
CA VAL A 105 38.02 20.58 -18.92
C VAL A 105 37.61 21.27 -20.22
N ILE A 106 36.72 20.67 -21.02
CA ILE A 106 36.22 21.26 -22.28
C ILE A 106 35.51 22.60 -22.02
N ARG A 107 34.72 22.70 -20.94
CA ARG A 107 34.09 23.97 -20.52
C ARG A 107 35.13 25.03 -20.13
N GLN A 108 36.19 24.66 -19.41
CA GLN A 108 37.26 25.60 -19.06
C GLN A 108 38.07 26.06 -20.30
N GLN A 109 38.38 25.16 -21.23
CA GLN A 109 39.03 25.52 -22.49
C GLN A 109 38.18 26.47 -23.34
N ALA A 110 36.86 26.24 -23.42
CA ALA A 110 35.94 27.14 -24.12
C ALA A 110 35.90 28.56 -23.52
N LEU A 111 36.02 28.68 -22.19
CA LEU A 111 36.11 29.99 -21.51
C LEU A 111 37.44 30.71 -21.77
N ALA A 112 38.54 29.98 -21.93
CA ALA A 112 39.86 30.55 -22.22
C ALA A 112 40.00 31.09 -23.67
N MET A 113 39.11 30.70 -24.59
CA MET A 113 39.19 31.03 -26.03
C MET A 113 38.34 32.24 -26.46
N SER A 114 37.97 33.15 -25.55
CA SER A 114 37.13 34.32 -25.85
C SER A 114 37.89 35.66 -25.87
N PRO A 115 38.25 36.22 -27.04
CA PRO A 115 39.06 37.43 -27.14
C PRO A 115 38.23 38.71 -27.34
N THR A 116 37.67 39.29 -26.26
CA THR A 116 37.41 40.74 -26.23
C THR A 116 37.31 41.27 -24.80
N GLY A 117 38.01 42.36 -24.52
CA GLY A 117 37.90 43.06 -23.23
C GLY A 117 38.15 44.56 -23.39
N LYS A 118 37.60 45.33 -22.44
CA LYS A 118 37.80 46.77 -22.22
C LYS A 118 37.17 47.72 -23.26
N SER A 119 35.99 48.23 -22.91
CA SER A 119 35.78 49.68 -22.83
C SER A 119 34.81 49.99 -21.69
N LEU A 120 34.86 51.20 -21.13
CA LEU A 120 34.12 51.59 -19.93
C LEU A 120 33.39 52.94 -20.10
N SER A 121 32.25 53.05 -19.39
CA SER A 121 31.69 54.30 -18.86
C SER A 121 31.30 55.43 -19.83
N ALA A 122 29.99 55.51 -20.11
CA ALA A 122 29.27 56.77 -20.12
C ALA A 122 27.80 56.59 -19.65
N ARG A 123 27.27 57.53 -18.88
CA ARG A 123 25.86 57.64 -18.46
C ARG A 123 25.31 58.96 -19.04
N PRO A 124 24.01 59.10 -19.35
CA PRO A 124 23.07 59.47 -18.27
C PRO A 124 21.67 58.81 -18.31
N LYS A 125 21.21 58.46 -17.10
CA LYS A 125 19.88 58.70 -16.49
C LYS A 125 18.58 58.20 -17.17
N THR A 126 17.79 57.48 -16.37
CA THR A 126 16.42 56.98 -16.63
C THR A 126 15.50 57.39 -15.47
N LEU A 127 14.21 57.63 -15.73
CA LEU A 127 13.03 57.73 -14.83
C LEU A 127 11.83 58.12 -15.75
N VAL A 128 10.56 57.71 -15.62
CA VAL A 128 9.73 57.22 -14.50
C VAL A 128 8.72 56.13 -14.97
N ILE A 129 8.67 54.97 -14.27
CA ILE A 129 7.51 54.24 -13.66
C ILE A 129 6.08 54.54 -14.26
N GLN A 130 5.25 53.63 -14.81
CA GLN A 130 4.74 52.27 -14.44
C GLN A 130 3.47 52.24 -13.54
N ARG A 131 2.33 51.72 -14.06
CA ARG A 131 1.21 50.94 -13.40
C ARG A 131 -0.07 50.95 -14.28
N THR A 132 -0.60 49.82 -14.80
CA THR A 132 -1.46 48.72 -14.24
C THR A 132 -3.00 49.00 -14.43
N PRO A 133 -4.00 48.18 -14.00
CA PRO A 133 -5.03 47.68 -14.93
C PRO A 133 -6.48 48.17 -14.66
N GLU A 134 -7.43 47.77 -15.50
CA GLU A 134 -8.87 48.09 -15.39
C GLU A 134 -9.61 47.26 -14.32
N ASN A 135 -10.62 47.84 -13.65
CA ASN A 135 -12.04 47.42 -13.82
C ASN A 135 -13.07 48.38 -13.12
N GLY A 136 -14.20 48.66 -13.79
CA GLY A 136 -15.55 48.73 -13.19
C GLY A 136 -16.08 49.97 -12.42
N ASN A 137 -16.87 50.81 -13.11
CA ASN A 137 -18.04 51.61 -12.64
C ASN A 137 -17.83 52.67 -11.52
N VAL A 138 -18.69 53.70 -11.30
CA VAL A 138 -20.07 54.02 -11.73
C VAL A 138 -20.20 55.54 -12.04
N GLN A 139 -21.27 55.93 -12.75
CA GLN A 139 -22.07 57.18 -12.55
C GLN A 139 -21.79 58.44 -13.41
N ASN A 140 -22.65 58.59 -14.43
CA ASN A 140 -23.51 59.76 -14.72
C ASN A 140 -22.92 61.17 -14.96
N GLY A 141 -23.19 61.73 -16.14
CA GLY A 141 -22.98 63.15 -16.46
C GLY A 141 -23.22 63.46 -17.93
N GLU A 142 -24.18 64.33 -18.22
CA GLU A 142 -24.45 64.83 -19.59
C GLU A 142 -23.42 65.89 -19.99
N MET A 143 -22.94 65.90 -21.25
CA MET A 143 -23.17 67.05 -22.13
C MET A 143 -22.94 66.71 -23.61
N LYS A 144 -23.73 67.37 -24.45
CA LYS A 144 -23.79 67.26 -25.92
C LYS A 144 -22.81 68.24 -26.58
N VAL A 145 -22.15 67.86 -27.71
CA VAL A 145 -21.91 68.69 -28.92
C VAL A 145 -21.02 67.95 -29.95
N THR A 146 -21.35 68.12 -31.24
CA THR A 146 -20.72 67.59 -32.48
C THR A 146 -20.52 68.74 -33.49
N PRO A 147 -19.90 68.60 -34.70
CA PRO A 147 -19.16 67.49 -35.34
C PRO A 147 -17.67 67.92 -35.63
N ASP A 148 -16.85 67.47 -36.60
CA ASP A 148 -16.90 66.45 -37.68
C ASP A 148 -15.52 65.70 -37.76
N VAL A 149 -14.69 65.49 -38.82
CA VAL A 149 -14.60 65.95 -40.23
C VAL A 149 -14.13 64.79 -41.15
N THR A 150 -15.05 64.15 -41.88
CA THR A 150 -14.84 63.35 -43.14
C THR A 150 -14.00 62.05 -43.18
N LEU A 151 -14.44 61.15 -44.10
CA LEU A 151 -13.68 60.09 -44.84
C LEU A 151 -13.18 58.85 -44.05
N ALA A 152 -13.23 57.61 -44.56
CA ALA A 152 -13.74 57.08 -45.85
C ALA A 152 -14.07 55.56 -45.82
N VAL A 153 -14.59 55.05 -46.95
CA VAL A 153 -14.72 53.63 -47.39
C VAL A 153 -15.73 52.74 -46.65
N THR A 154 -16.72 52.21 -47.39
CA THR A 154 -17.63 51.15 -46.98
C THR A 154 -17.39 49.84 -47.75
N SER A 155 -17.39 48.72 -47.02
CA SER A 155 -17.80 47.37 -47.48
C SER A 155 -17.25 46.85 -48.83
N ALA A 156 -16.15 46.09 -48.77
CA ALA A 156 -15.99 44.89 -49.62
C ALA A 156 -16.34 43.64 -48.80
N ARG A 157 -17.01 42.65 -49.41
CA ARG A 157 -17.39 41.38 -48.76
C ARG A 157 -16.39 40.27 -49.10
N GLU A 158 -16.02 39.47 -48.11
CA GLU A 158 -15.45 38.11 -48.28
C GLU A 158 -16.13 37.13 -47.29
N PRO A 159 -16.05 35.80 -47.50
CA PRO A 159 -17.23 34.94 -47.30
C PRO A 159 -17.38 34.24 -45.94
N GLU A 160 -18.51 34.48 -45.25
CA GLU A 160 -19.01 33.58 -44.21
C GLU A 160 -19.49 32.23 -44.80
N SER A 161 -18.66 31.18 -44.80
CA SER A 161 -19.14 29.84 -45.16
C SER A 161 -18.51 28.65 -44.42
N GLU A 162 -17.27 28.74 -43.94
CA GLU A 162 -16.59 27.57 -43.32
C GLU A 162 -16.65 27.50 -41.78
N GLU A 163 -16.92 28.59 -41.06
CA GLU A 163 -16.91 28.55 -39.58
C GLU A 163 -18.09 27.78 -38.96
N LYS A 164 -19.26 27.78 -39.59
CA LYS A 164 -20.52 27.29 -38.99
C LYS A 164 -20.47 25.79 -38.64
N PRO A 165 -20.01 24.87 -39.52
CA PRO A 165 -19.86 23.46 -39.17
C PRO A 165 -18.91 23.24 -37.99
N GLN A 166 -17.77 23.93 -37.97
CA GLN A 166 -16.71 23.69 -36.99
C GLN A 166 -17.04 24.26 -35.61
N LYS A 167 -17.79 25.37 -35.53
CA LYS A 167 -18.41 25.86 -34.29
C LYS A 167 -19.43 24.85 -33.74
N SER A 168 -20.36 24.36 -34.57
CA SER A 168 -21.37 23.37 -34.15
C SER A 168 -20.78 22.04 -33.68
N LEU A 169 -19.63 21.63 -34.24
CA LEU A 169 -18.91 20.42 -33.80
C LEU A 169 -18.31 20.59 -32.40
N ASN A 170 -17.70 21.76 -32.14
CA ASN A 170 -17.13 22.09 -30.83
C ASN A 170 -18.22 22.26 -29.75
N GLU A 171 -19.34 22.91 -30.09
CA GLU A 171 -20.52 23.05 -29.24
C GLU A 171 -21.07 21.67 -28.85
N LYS A 172 -21.28 20.78 -29.83
CA LYS A 172 -21.72 19.40 -29.56
C LYS A 172 -20.68 18.59 -28.78
N GLN A 173 -19.38 18.85 -28.93
CA GLN A 173 -18.36 18.21 -28.09
C GLN A 173 -18.41 18.72 -26.64
N GLN A 174 -18.69 20.01 -26.43
CA GLN A 174 -18.88 20.61 -25.11
C GLN A 174 -20.12 20.04 -24.40
N GLU A 175 -21.26 19.93 -25.08
CA GLU A 175 -22.48 19.29 -24.56
C GLU A 175 -22.22 17.86 -24.08
N ASN A 176 -21.45 17.08 -24.85
CA ASN A 176 -21.07 15.72 -24.47
C ASN A 176 -20.13 15.70 -23.25
N GLN A 177 -19.21 16.66 -23.11
CA GLN A 177 -18.43 16.79 -21.87
C GLN A 177 -19.31 17.15 -20.66
N ASP A 178 -20.28 18.04 -20.83
CA ASP A 178 -21.21 18.45 -19.76
C ASP A 178 -22.06 17.27 -19.27
N LEU A 179 -22.53 16.43 -20.20
CA LEU A 179 -23.24 15.18 -19.87
C LEU A 179 -22.34 14.13 -19.21
N LEU A 180 -21.06 14.02 -19.63
CA LEU A 180 -20.09 13.15 -18.94
C LEU A 180 -19.92 13.59 -17.48
N ILE A 181 -19.69 14.88 -17.24
CA ILE A 181 -19.53 15.43 -15.88
C ILE A 181 -20.82 15.21 -15.05
N LYS A 182 -22.00 15.48 -15.62
CA LYS A 182 -23.30 15.23 -14.96
C LYS A 182 -23.56 13.76 -14.64
N CYS A 183 -22.96 12.83 -15.39
CA CYS A 183 -23.03 11.39 -15.11
C CYS A 183 -22.00 10.95 -14.07
N VAL A 184 -20.77 11.48 -14.13
CA VAL A 184 -19.65 11.13 -13.25
C VAL A 184 -19.81 11.71 -11.84
N SER A 185 -20.60 12.78 -11.67
CA SER A 185 -20.99 13.30 -10.35
C SER A 185 -22.01 12.44 -9.60
N GLN A 186 -22.53 11.37 -10.23
CA GLN A 186 -23.43 10.40 -9.60
C GLN A 186 -22.62 9.16 -9.16
N ASN A 187 -23.11 8.44 -8.16
CA ASN A 187 -22.56 7.12 -7.84
C ASN A 187 -23.02 6.12 -8.91
N LEU A 188 -22.12 5.77 -9.83
CA LEU A 188 -22.37 4.86 -10.94
C LEU A 188 -22.13 3.37 -10.57
N GLY A 189 -21.67 3.10 -9.35
CA GLY A 189 -21.40 1.75 -8.85
C GLY A 189 -20.38 0.97 -9.66
N PHE A 190 -20.61 -0.35 -9.73
CA PHE A 190 -19.67 -1.35 -10.24
C PHE A 190 -20.41 -2.37 -11.13
N SER A 191 -19.77 -2.82 -12.21
CA SER A 191 -20.27 -3.89 -13.08
C SER A 191 -19.25 -5.01 -13.16
N ARG A 192 -19.63 -6.25 -12.80
CA ARG A 192 -18.71 -7.40 -12.69
C ARG A 192 -17.43 -7.07 -11.88
N SER A 193 -17.59 -6.41 -10.74
CA SER A 193 -16.50 -5.88 -9.88
C SER A 193 -15.64 -4.76 -10.48
N LYS A 194 -15.91 -4.29 -11.71
CA LYS A 194 -15.17 -3.23 -12.40
C LYS A 194 -15.84 -1.86 -12.13
N PRO A 195 -15.10 -0.80 -11.72
CA PRO A 195 -15.71 0.51 -11.44
C PRO A 195 -16.25 1.19 -12.70
N VAL A 196 -17.52 1.61 -12.67
CA VAL A 196 -18.21 2.12 -13.87
C VAL A 196 -17.73 3.52 -14.25
N ALA A 197 -17.55 4.44 -13.28
CA ALA A 197 -17.13 5.80 -13.59
C ALA A 197 -15.72 5.82 -14.21
N ALA A 198 -14.75 5.10 -13.65
CA ALA A 198 -13.41 4.95 -14.22
C ALA A 198 -13.44 4.44 -15.68
N SER A 199 -14.26 3.41 -15.94
CA SER A 199 -14.41 2.81 -17.27
C SER A 199 -15.03 3.77 -18.28
N VAL A 200 -16.08 4.51 -17.89
CA VAL A 200 -16.75 5.50 -18.74
C VAL A 200 -15.83 6.69 -19.02
N ILE A 201 -15.21 7.27 -17.99
CA ILE A 201 -14.23 8.37 -18.11
C ILE A 201 -13.13 7.98 -19.11
N TYR A 202 -12.49 6.83 -18.91
CA TYR A 202 -11.42 6.38 -19.77
C TYR A 202 -11.88 6.17 -21.22
N LYS A 203 -12.99 5.44 -21.45
CA LYS A 203 -13.53 5.21 -22.81
C LYS A 203 -13.82 6.54 -23.52
N CYS A 204 -14.39 7.53 -22.82
CA CYS A 204 -14.66 8.86 -23.38
C CYS A 204 -13.38 9.65 -23.71
N LEU A 205 -12.41 9.71 -22.80
CA LEU A 205 -11.14 10.42 -23.03
C LEU A 205 -10.34 9.82 -24.18
N LEU A 206 -10.35 8.48 -24.33
CA LEU A 206 -9.74 7.77 -25.44
C LEU A 206 -10.45 8.06 -26.77
N HIS A 207 -11.79 7.97 -26.80
CA HIS A 207 -12.59 8.25 -28.00
C HIS A 207 -12.42 9.69 -28.50
N TRP A 208 -12.41 10.67 -27.59
CA TRP A 208 -12.16 12.08 -27.91
C TRP A 208 -10.67 12.42 -28.08
N ARG A 209 -9.77 11.41 -28.06
CA ARG A 209 -8.30 11.56 -28.11
C ARG A 209 -7.73 12.62 -27.17
N SER A 210 -8.37 12.83 -26.01
CA SER A 210 -8.06 13.95 -25.11
C SER A 210 -6.61 13.94 -24.59
N PHE A 211 -5.94 12.78 -24.67
CA PHE A 211 -4.52 12.62 -24.34
C PHE A 211 -3.54 13.23 -25.35
N GLU A 212 -3.95 13.41 -26.61
CA GLU A 212 -3.14 13.93 -27.72
C GLU A 212 -3.24 15.47 -27.87
N VAL A 213 -4.13 16.14 -27.11
CA VAL A 213 -4.49 17.55 -27.30
C VAL A 213 -3.67 18.48 -26.40
N GLU A 214 -3.16 19.58 -26.96
CA GLU A 214 -2.35 20.56 -26.22
C GLU A 214 -3.14 21.38 -25.18
N ARG A 215 -4.46 21.53 -25.38
CA ARG A 215 -5.38 22.25 -24.50
C ARG A 215 -6.73 21.54 -24.42
N THR A 216 -7.16 21.18 -23.22
CA THR A 216 -8.52 20.69 -22.95
C THR A 216 -8.86 20.94 -21.48
N THR A 217 -10.11 21.28 -21.18
CA THR A 217 -10.62 21.51 -19.81
C THR A 217 -11.25 20.26 -19.20
N VAL A 218 -11.44 19.18 -19.99
CA VAL A 218 -12.15 17.97 -19.54
C VAL A 218 -11.47 17.33 -18.33
N PHE A 219 -10.13 17.36 -18.27
CA PHE A 219 -9.34 16.83 -17.17
C PHE A 219 -9.60 17.59 -15.86
N ASP A 220 -9.48 18.92 -15.88
CA ASP A 220 -9.73 19.75 -14.69
C ASP A 220 -11.16 19.58 -14.16
N ARG A 221 -12.14 19.45 -15.07
CA ARG A 221 -13.55 19.23 -14.71
C ARG A 221 -13.79 17.86 -14.08
N ILE A 222 -13.14 16.80 -14.58
CA ILE A 222 -13.17 15.47 -13.94
C ILE A 222 -12.53 15.55 -12.54
N ILE A 223 -11.37 16.19 -12.41
CA ILE A 223 -10.69 16.38 -11.11
C ILE A 223 -11.55 17.18 -10.13
N GLN A 224 -12.22 18.25 -10.57
CA GLN A 224 -13.18 19.02 -9.75
C GLN A 224 -14.40 18.19 -9.31
N THR A 225 -14.85 17.26 -10.16
CA THR A 225 -15.97 16.35 -9.85
C THR A 225 -15.56 15.32 -8.78
N ILE A 226 -14.34 14.78 -8.86
CA ILE A 226 -13.77 13.93 -7.80
C ILE A 226 -13.60 14.75 -6.51
N ALA A 227 -13.04 15.96 -6.61
CA ALA A 227 -12.71 16.82 -5.48
C ALA A 227 -13.92 17.22 -4.63
N SER A 228 -15.03 17.61 -5.28
CA SER A 228 -16.29 17.93 -4.60
C SER A 228 -16.97 16.69 -4.02
N ALA A 229 -16.90 15.55 -4.70
CA ALA A 229 -17.46 14.30 -4.18
C ALA A 229 -16.72 13.77 -2.92
N ILE A 230 -15.43 14.09 -2.74
CA ILE A 230 -14.65 13.73 -1.54
C ILE A 230 -14.53 14.87 -0.51
N GLU A 231 -15.33 15.94 -0.64
CA GLU A 231 -15.31 17.07 0.30
C GLU A 231 -15.79 16.67 1.71
N VAL A 232 -16.73 15.72 1.80
CA VAL A 232 -17.24 15.15 3.07
C VAL A 232 -16.31 14.03 3.55
N GLN A 233 -15.24 14.42 4.24
CA GLN A 233 -14.10 13.54 4.58
C GLN A 233 -14.47 12.34 5.48
N ASP A 234 -15.51 12.44 6.32
CA ASP A 234 -15.93 11.33 7.19
C ASP A 234 -16.74 10.23 6.45
N ASN A 235 -17.07 10.40 5.17
CA ASN A 235 -17.85 9.42 4.40
C ASN A 235 -16.96 8.33 3.75
N ASN A 236 -16.60 7.32 4.54
CA ASN A 236 -15.71 6.24 4.11
C ASN A 236 -16.23 5.42 2.91
N ASP A 237 -17.54 5.29 2.69
CA ASP A 237 -18.07 4.57 1.52
C ASP A 237 -17.85 5.37 0.22
N VAL A 238 -18.04 6.69 0.25
CA VAL A 238 -17.75 7.57 -0.90
C VAL A 238 -16.25 7.65 -1.16
N LEU A 239 -15.42 7.70 -0.12
CA LEU A 239 -13.97 7.61 -0.24
C LEU A 239 -13.54 6.27 -0.86
N ALA A 240 -14.07 5.14 -0.40
CA ALA A 240 -13.73 3.81 -0.94
C ALA A 240 -14.16 3.66 -2.41
N TYR A 241 -15.35 4.17 -2.79
CA TYR A 241 -15.79 4.25 -4.18
C TYR A 241 -14.80 5.05 -5.05
N TRP A 242 -14.38 6.23 -4.60
CA TRP A 242 -13.42 7.04 -5.37
C TRP A 242 -12.00 6.50 -5.33
N LEU A 243 -11.60 5.76 -4.30
CA LEU A 243 -10.31 5.06 -4.26
C LEU A 243 -10.24 3.99 -5.36
N SER A 244 -11.27 3.13 -5.46
CA SER A 244 -11.35 2.08 -6.49
C SER A 244 -11.46 2.65 -7.92
N ASN A 245 -12.26 3.69 -8.12
CA ASN A 245 -12.35 4.39 -9.41
C ASN A 245 -11.02 5.06 -9.79
N SER A 246 -10.37 5.77 -8.87
CA SER A 246 -9.11 6.49 -9.14
C SER A 246 -7.95 5.54 -9.40
N SER A 247 -7.82 4.44 -8.65
CA SER A 247 -6.80 3.42 -8.90
C SER A 247 -6.99 2.71 -10.24
N THR A 248 -8.25 2.39 -10.60
CA THR A 248 -8.56 1.76 -11.89
C THR A 248 -8.29 2.71 -13.06
N LEU A 249 -8.70 3.97 -12.94
CA LEU A 249 -8.44 4.98 -13.97
C LEU A 249 -6.93 5.25 -14.12
N LEU A 250 -6.19 5.31 -13.02
CA LEU A 250 -4.73 5.50 -13.03
C LEU A 250 -4.01 4.33 -13.71
N LEU A 251 -4.44 3.09 -13.49
CA LEU A 251 -3.95 1.89 -14.19
C LEU A 251 -4.20 1.97 -15.70
N LEU A 252 -5.43 2.32 -16.11
CA LEU A 252 -5.79 2.46 -17.53
C LEU A 252 -4.96 3.57 -18.21
N LEU A 253 -4.68 4.68 -17.51
CA LEU A 253 -3.75 5.72 -17.98
C LEU A 253 -2.30 5.21 -18.04
N GLN A 254 -1.83 4.42 -17.07
CA GLN A 254 -0.49 3.84 -17.05
C GLN A 254 -0.20 2.98 -18.29
N HIS A 255 -1.16 2.12 -18.70
CA HIS A 255 -1.00 1.30 -19.90
C HIS A 255 -1.15 2.09 -21.22
N THR A 256 -1.88 3.20 -21.21
CA THR A 256 -2.23 3.96 -22.43
C THR A 256 -1.21 5.04 -22.77
N LEU A 257 -0.72 5.78 -21.77
CA LEU A 257 0.18 6.90 -22.00
C LEU A 257 1.63 6.39 -22.06
N LYS A 258 2.37 6.75 -23.12
CA LYS A 258 3.81 6.49 -23.16
C LYS A 258 4.49 7.12 -21.93
N ALA A 259 5.39 6.37 -21.32
CA ALA A 259 6.37 6.92 -20.40
C ALA A 259 7.32 7.83 -21.19
N SER A 260 6.91 9.08 -21.39
CA SER A 260 7.72 10.11 -22.04
C SER A 260 8.99 10.32 -21.20
N GLY A 261 10.11 9.81 -21.70
CA GLY A 261 11.29 9.58 -20.88
C GLY A 261 11.85 10.85 -20.27
N ALA A 262 12.02 10.85 -18.93
CA ALA A 262 12.71 11.89 -18.19
C ALA A 262 14.21 12.07 -18.56
N ALA A 263 14.72 11.25 -19.50
CA ALA A 263 16.03 11.39 -20.12
C ALA A 263 16.05 12.32 -21.36
N SER A 264 14.92 12.89 -21.78
CA SER A 264 14.82 13.69 -23.02
C SER A 264 15.01 15.21 -22.84
N LEU A 265 15.36 15.70 -21.65
CA LEU A 265 15.63 17.13 -21.39
C LEU A 265 17.07 17.54 -21.74
N THR A 266 17.51 17.19 -22.96
CA THR A 266 18.62 17.89 -23.63
C THR A 266 18.16 18.41 -25.00
N PRO A 267 18.42 19.68 -25.35
CA PRO A 267 17.93 20.25 -26.61
C PRO A 267 18.76 19.72 -27.79
N GLN A 268 18.34 18.58 -28.36
CA GLN A 268 19.04 17.94 -29.47
C GLN A 268 18.94 18.77 -30.76
N ARG A 269 19.89 19.70 -30.89
CA ARG A 269 20.01 20.68 -31.98
C ARG A 269 20.03 19.97 -33.34
N ARG A 270 19.06 20.30 -34.21
CA ARG A 270 18.97 19.78 -35.59
C ARG A 270 20.34 19.84 -36.28
N ARG A 271 20.87 18.70 -36.71
CA ARG A 271 21.97 18.60 -37.68
C ARG A 271 21.46 17.95 -38.96
N THR A 272 21.19 18.78 -39.95
CA THR A 272 21.01 18.37 -41.34
C THR A 272 22.34 17.79 -41.86
N THR A 273 22.36 16.50 -42.17
CA THR A 273 23.55 15.82 -42.73
C THR A 273 23.67 16.09 -44.23
N SER A 274 24.39 17.14 -44.60
CA SER A 274 24.69 17.48 -46.00
C SER A 274 25.98 16.82 -46.50
N ALA A 275 25.82 15.86 -47.41
CA ALA A 275 26.79 15.39 -48.41
C ALA A 275 28.28 15.21 -48.03
N SER A 276 28.71 13.95 -47.92
CA SER A 276 30.10 13.56 -48.25
C SER A 276 30.24 13.31 -49.74
N LEU A 277 31.11 14.06 -50.43
CA LEU A 277 31.40 13.89 -51.85
C LEU A 277 32.35 12.71 -52.09
N PHE A 278 31.90 11.70 -52.85
CA PHE A 278 32.60 10.94 -53.91
C PHE A 278 31.72 9.71 -54.24
N GLY A 279 31.65 9.27 -55.50
CA GLY A 279 30.72 8.19 -55.87
C GLY A 279 30.89 7.66 -57.29
N ARG A 280 29.95 6.81 -57.72
CA ARG A 280 29.70 6.37 -59.12
C ARG A 280 28.38 5.60 -59.19
N MET A 281 27.58 5.85 -60.25
CA MET A 281 26.62 4.97 -60.96
C MET A 281 25.62 4.08 -60.17
N SER A 282 24.37 3.87 -60.60
CA SER A 282 23.60 4.43 -61.74
C SER A 282 22.11 4.02 -61.66
N GLN A 283 21.22 4.88 -62.17
CA GLN A 283 19.77 4.63 -62.43
C GLN A 283 18.89 4.40 -61.16
N GLY A 284 17.62 4.83 -61.12
CA GLY A 284 16.88 5.65 -62.07
C GLY A 284 15.41 5.93 -61.65
N LEU A 285 14.73 6.76 -62.45
CA LEU A 285 13.30 7.11 -62.44
C LEU A 285 12.74 7.98 -61.28
N ARG A 286 11.84 8.89 -61.68
CA ARG A 286 11.07 9.84 -60.85
C ARG A 286 9.71 9.24 -60.48
N ALA A 287 9.16 9.66 -59.34
CA ALA A 287 7.75 10.04 -59.23
C ALA A 287 7.60 11.18 -58.19
N SER A 288 6.58 12.03 -58.34
CA SER A 288 6.26 13.16 -57.45
C SER A 288 4.90 12.91 -56.78
N PRO A 289 4.62 13.44 -55.57
CA PRO A 289 3.44 13.02 -54.80
C PRO A 289 2.18 13.83 -55.14
N GLN A 290 1.03 13.15 -55.33
CA GLN A 290 -0.30 13.78 -55.28
C GLN A 290 -1.37 12.87 -54.66
N SER A 291 -2.07 13.43 -53.68
CA SER A 291 -3.49 13.24 -53.29
C SER A 291 -4.30 12.05 -53.85
N ALA A 292 -4.71 11.13 -52.98
CA ALA A 292 -6.07 10.53 -52.94
C ALA A 292 -6.30 9.66 -51.69
N GLY A 293 -7.56 9.53 -51.25
CA GLY A 293 -8.10 8.31 -50.60
C GLY A 293 -7.90 8.09 -49.09
N LEU A 294 -8.91 8.44 -48.28
CA LEU A 294 -9.11 7.86 -46.94
C LEU A 294 -9.73 6.46 -47.07
N SER A 295 -9.02 5.38 -46.71
CA SER A 295 -9.56 3.99 -46.75
C SER A 295 -8.81 2.98 -45.86
N PHE A 296 -8.74 3.18 -44.53
CA PHE A 296 -8.21 2.16 -43.60
C PHE A 296 -8.87 2.14 -42.22
N LEU A 297 -10.04 1.49 -42.11
CA LEU A 297 -10.52 0.84 -40.88
C LEU A 297 -11.44 -0.34 -41.24
N ASN A 298 -10.89 -1.55 -41.39
CA ASN A 298 -11.68 -2.77 -41.26
C ASN A 298 -10.82 -4.01 -40.93
N GLY A 299 -11.30 -4.85 -40.01
CA GLY A 299 -10.93 -6.27 -39.88
C GLY A 299 -9.50 -6.66 -39.46
N ARG A 300 -9.24 -6.69 -38.14
CA ARG A 300 -8.64 -7.88 -37.46
C ARG A 300 -8.97 -7.85 -35.96
N GLY A 301 -9.06 -9.03 -35.35
CA GLY A 301 -9.80 -9.24 -34.10
C GLY A 301 -9.18 -8.60 -32.85
N LEU A 302 -10.04 -8.19 -31.92
CA LEU A 302 -9.67 -7.62 -30.62
C LEU A 302 -9.27 -8.71 -29.60
N GLY A 303 -8.36 -9.61 -30.01
CA GLY A 303 -7.78 -10.63 -29.14
C GLY A 303 -6.38 -10.21 -28.69
N ARG A 304 -6.13 -10.21 -27.37
CA ARG A 304 -4.88 -9.85 -26.68
C ARG A 304 -4.57 -8.34 -26.66
N LEU A 305 -4.77 -7.72 -25.50
CA LEU A 305 -4.49 -6.30 -25.19
C LEU A 305 -2.99 -5.99 -24.97
N ASP A 306 -2.11 -6.49 -25.85
CA ASP A 306 -0.71 -6.02 -25.94
C ASP A 306 -0.55 -4.88 -26.97
N ASP A 307 -1.47 -4.79 -27.95
CA ASP A 307 -1.37 -3.88 -29.11
C ASP A 307 -2.13 -2.55 -28.95
N LEU A 308 -2.42 -2.13 -27.70
CA LEU A 308 -2.83 -0.75 -27.43
C LEU A 308 -1.67 0.19 -27.74
N ARG A 309 -1.70 0.78 -28.95
CA ARG A 309 -0.74 1.81 -29.40
C ARG A 309 -0.57 2.88 -28.32
N GLN A 310 0.55 2.81 -27.59
CA GLN A 310 0.83 3.74 -26.51
C GLN A 310 0.83 5.18 -27.06
N VAL A 311 0.01 6.04 -26.45
CA VAL A 311 -0.28 7.39 -26.91
C VAL A 311 0.84 8.35 -26.49
N GLU A 312 1.23 9.26 -27.38
CA GLU A 312 2.14 10.36 -27.03
C GLU A 312 1.37 11.43 -26.25
N ALA A 313 1.36 11.26 -24.92
CA ALA A 313 0.65 12.13 -24.00
C ALA A 313 1.16 13.58 -24.05
N LYS A 314 0.27 14.55 -24.29
CA LYS A 314 0.57 15.97 -24.12
C LYS A 314 0.48 16.40 -22.65
N TYR A 315 1.03 17.57 -22.34
CA TYR A 315 1.14 18.09 -20.98
C TYR A 315 -0.16 18.02 -20.14
N PRO A 316 -1.36 18.36 -20.65
CA PRO A 316 -2.59 18.24 -19.86
C PRO A 316 -2.90 16.81 -19.38
N ALA A 317 -2.55 15.79 -20.18
CA ALA A 317 -2.76 14.39 -19.82
C ALA A 317 -1.75 13.88 -18.79
N LEU A 318 -0.51 14.38 -18.85
CA LEU A 318 0.51 14.09 -17.84
C LEU A 318 0.17 14.76 -16.50
N LEU A 319 -0.30 16.01 -16.54
CA LEU A 319 -0.80 16.73 -15.37
C LEU A 319 -2.03 16.03 -14.77
N PHE A 320 -2.99 15.59 -15.60
CA PHE A 320 -4.15 14.81 -15.17
C PHE A 320 -3.74 13.51 -14.46
N LYS A 321 -2.77 12.77 -14.99
CA LYS A 321 -2.23 11.58 -14.32
C LYS A 321 -1.62 11.92 -12.96
N GLN A 322 -0.82 12.99 -12.88
CA GLN A 322 -0.19 13.43 -11.62
C GLN A 322 -1.23 13.88 -10.59
N GLN A 323 -2.24 14.64 -11.00
CA GLN A 323 -3.37 15.04 -10.16
C GLN A 323 -4.12 13.80 -9.65
N LEU A 324 -4.41 12.83 -10.53
CA LEU A 324 -5.12 11.61 -10.15
C LEU A 324 -4.33 10.75 -9.15
N THR A 325 -3.01 10.66 -9.28
CA THR A 325 -2.13 10.05 -8.27
C THR A 325 -2.27 10.78 -6.92
N ALA A 326 -2.13 12.10 -6.89
CA ALA A 326 -2.25 12.87 -5.65
C ALA A 326 -3.66 12.77 -5.02
N PHE A 327 -4.72 12.63 -5.83
CA PHE A 327 -6.08 12.37 -5.34
C PHE A 327 -6.22 10.96 -4.75
N LEU A 328 -5.64 9.93 -5.38
CA LEU A 328 -5.61 8.56 -4.86
C LEU A 328 -4.90 8.52 -3.50
N GLU A 329 -3.72 9.15 -3.40
CA GLU A 329 -2.94 9.27 -2.16
C GLU A 329 -3.71 10.01 -1.06
N LYS A 330 -4.38 11.13 -1.41
CA LYS A 330 -5.23 11.91 -0.49
C LYS A 330 -6.41 11.08 0.03
N ILE A 331 -7.12 10.36 -0.83
CA ILE A 331 -8.27 9.51 -0.46
C ILE A 331 -7.82 8.35 0.43
N TYR A 332 -6.70 7.70 0.08
CA TYR A 332 -6.07 6.66 0.91
C TYR A 332 -5.72 7.19 2.31
N GLY A 333 -5.10 8.38 2.38
CA GLY A 333 -4.79 9.07 3.62
C GLY A 333 -6.04 9.34 4.46
N MET A 334 -7.12 9.86 3.86
CA MET A 334 -8.39 10.12 4.54
C MET A 334 -8.99 8.84 5.17
N ILE A 335 -9.06 7.72 4.44
CA ILE A 335 -9.60 6.46 4.97
C ILE A 335 -8.75 5.96 6.15
N ARG A 336 -7.42 5.99 6.01
CA ARG A 336 -6.47 5.62 7.08
C ARG A 336 -6.65 6.52 8.31
N ASP A 337 -6.70 7.83 8.12
CA ASP A 337 -6.68 8.79 9.21
C ASP A 337 -8.04 8.90 9.91
N ASN A 338 -9.15 8.64 9.21
CA ASN A 338 -10.46 8.38 9.80
C ASN A 338 -10.42 7.14 10.72
N LEU A 339 -9.82 6.03 10.27
CA LEU A 339 -9.71 4.82 11.09
C LEU A 339 -8.78 5.03 12.30
N LYS A 340 -7.65 5.73 12.14
CA LYS A 340 -6.80 6.17 13.28
C LYS A 340 -7.62 7.00 14.29
N LYS A 341 -8.38 7.99 13.82
CA LYS A 341 -9.28 8.86 14.61
C LYS A 341 -10.34 8.07 15.37
N GLU A 342 -10.93 7.04 14.77
CA GLU A 342 -11.95 6.19 15.38
C GLU A 342 -11.37 5.27 16.48
N ILE A 343 -10.23 4.60 16.23
CA ILE A 343 -9.65 3.64 17.18
C ILE A 343 -8.79 4.29 18.27
N SER A 344 -8.24 5.50 18.05
CA SER A 344 -7.41 6.21 19.03
C SER A 344 -8.01 6.31 20.45
N PRO A 345 -9.27 6.75 20.66
CA PRO A 345 -9.86 6.77 22.00
C PRO A 345 -10.04 5.37 22.60
N LEU A 346 -10.31 4.34 21.78
CA LEU A 346 -10.40 2.95 22.24
C LEU A 346 -9.03 2.40 22.65
N LEU A 347 -7.97 2.70 21.90
CA LEU A 347 -6.59 2.38 22.27
C LEU A 347 -6.21 3.04 23.60
N GLY A 348 -6.64 4.28 23.83
CA GLY A 348 -6.51 4.97 25.12
C GLY A 348 -7.00 4.15 26.32
N LEU A 349 -8.11 3.42 26.15
CA LEU A 349 -8.71 2.52 27.15
C LEU A 349 -8.07 1.11 27.17
N CYS A 350 -7.44 0.70 26.07
CA CYS A 350 -6.81 -0.62 25.92
C CYS A 350 -5.39 -0.72 26.52
N ILE A 351 -4.73 0.40 26.84
CA ILE A 351 -3.34 0.40 27.34
C ILE A 351 -3.20 -0.12 28.78
N GLN A 352 -4.21 0.11 29.62
CA GLN A 352 -4.22 -0.35 31.01
C GLN A 352 -5.44 -1.23 31.31
N ALA A 353 -5.19 -2.39 31.91
CA ALA A 353 -6.22 -3.31 32.40
C ALA A 353 -7.22 -2.59 33.32
N PRO A 354 -8.52 -2.54 32.96
CA PRO A 354 -9.54 -1.90 33.80
C PRO A 354 -9.57 -2.48 35.22
N ARG A 355 -9.17 -1.67 36.20
CA ARG A 355 -9.08 -2.09 37.60
C ARG A 355 -10.48 -2.13 38.23
N THR A 356 -11.05 -3.33 38.32
CA THR A 356 -12.25 -3.57 39.13
C THR A 356 -11.99 -3.17 40.58
N SER A 357 -12.74 -2.19 41.08
CA SER A 357 -12.54 -1.65 42.43
C SER A 357 -12.72 -2.76 43.47
N ARG A 358 -11.79 -2.88 44.43
CA ARG A 358 -11.70 -3.97 45.44
C ARG A 358 -12.90 -4.07 46.42
N ALA A 359 -13.98 -3.33 46.20
CA ALA A 359 -15.12 -3.18 47.11
C ALA A 359 -16.13 -4.36 47.10
N SER A 360 -16.06 -5.30 46.13
CA SER A 360 -17.09 -6.34 45.95
C SER A 360 -16.57 -7.79 46.07
N LEU A 361 -15.55 -8.04 46.90
CA LEU A 361 -14.90 -9.35 47.06
C LEU A 361 -15.66 -10.35 47.97
N VAL A 362 -16.98 -10.50 47.79
CA VAL A 362 -17.80 -11.51 48.51
C VAL A 362 -18.74 -12.27 47.55
N LYS A 363 -18.46 -13.57 47.37
CA LYS A 363 -19.26 -14.62 46.66
C LYS A 363 -19.51 -14.42 45.14
N GLY A 364 -18.98 -15.34 44.31
CA GLY A 364 -19.33 -15.43 42.87
C GLY A 364 -18.25 -15.97 41.92
N ARG A 365 -17.44 -16.97 42.33
CA ARG A 365 -16.09 -17.23 41.79
C ARG A 365 -15.93 -17.74 40.33
N SER A 366 -16.99 -17.98 39.56
CA SER A 366 -16.90 -18.39 38.15
C SER A 366 -17.54 -17.36 37.21
N GLN A 367 -18.87 -17.22 37.26
CA GLN A 367 -19.62 -16.37 36.34
C GLN A 367 -19.18 -14.90 36.38
N ALA A 368 -18.89 -14.36 37.57
CA ALA A 368 -18.45 -12.97 37.73
C ALA A 368 -17.06 -12.71 37.13
N ASN A 369 -16.16 -13.69 37.16
CA ASN A 369 -14.85 -13.57 36.51
C ASN A 369 -15.00 -13.56 34.99
N ALA A 370 -15.86 -14.42 34.42
CA ALA A 370 -16.13 -14.42 32.99
C ALA A 370 -16.73 -13.09 32.51
N VAL A 371 -17.74 -12.55 33.22
CA VAL A 371 -18.36 -11.26 32.89
C VAL A 371 -17.38 -10.10 33.05
N ALA A 372 -16.55 -10.10 34.10
CA ALA A 372 -15.50 -9.09 34.27
C ALA A 372 -14.48 -9.15 33.13
N GLN A 373 -14.00 -10.36 32.77
CA GLN A 373 -13.01 -10.56 31.71
C GLN A 373 -13.56 -10.20 30.32
N GLN A 374 -14.85 -10.46 30.06
CA GLN A 374 -15.56 -9.99 28.87
C GLN A 374 -15.59 -8.45 28.80
N ALA A 375 -15.78 -7.77 29.94
CA ALA A 375 -15.75 -6.32 30.02
C ALA A 375 -14.34 -5.73 29.82
N LEU A 376 -13.26 -6.43 30.24
CA LEU A 376 -11.89 -6.04 29.90
C LEU A 376 -11.68 -6.06 28.37
N ILE A 377 -12.14 -7.12 27.71
CA ILE A 377 -11.93 -7.37 26.27
C ILE A 377 -12.85 -6.51 25.37
N ALA A 378 -13.92 -5.92 25.91
CA ALA A 378 -14.91 -5.15 25.13
C ALA A 378 -14.32 -3.96 24.34
N HIS A 379 -13.25 -3.31 24.82
CA HIS A 379 -12.59 -2.22 24.09
C HIS A 379 -11.79 -2.76 22.87
N TRP A 380 -11.10 -3.88 23.03
CA TRP A 380 -10.41 -4.56 21.92
C TRP A 380 -11.39 -5.06 20.86
N GLN A 381 -12.50 -5.66 21.28
CA GLN A 381 -13.59 -6.07 20.38
C GLN A 381 -14.23 -4.87 19.65
N SER A 382 -14.24 -3.69 20.26
CA SER A 382 -14.68 -2.45 19.59
C SER A 382 -13.70 -2.02 18.50
N ILE A 383 -12.38 -2.14 18.72
CA ILE A 383 -11.35 -1.91 17.68
C ILE A 383 -11.50 -2.93 16.55
N VAL A 384 -11.61 -4.22 16.85
CA VAL A 384 -11.82 -5.29 15.86
C VAL A 384 -13.10 -5.05 15.04
N LYS A 385 -14.17 -4.55 15.67
CA LYS A 385 -15.40 -4.14 14.97
C LYS A 385 -15.15 -2.97 13.99
N SER A 386 -14.37 -1.96 14.38
CA SER A 386 -13.99 -0.86 13.49
C SER A 386 -13.17 -1.35 12.30
N LEU A 387 -12.13 -2.16 12.54
CA LEU A 387 -11.31 -2.79 11.47
C LEU A 387 -12.20 -3.57 10.48
N ASN A 388 -13.11 -4.40 10.99
CA ASN A 388 -14.08 -5.14 10.19
C ASN A 388 -15.04 -4.23 9.39
N SER A 389 -15.46 -3.10 9.94
CA SER A 389 -16.33 -2.15 9.24
C SER A 389 -15.63 -1.54 8.02
N TYR A 390 -14.38 -1.08 8.20
CA TYR A 390 -13.59 -0.50 7.11
C TYR A 390 -13.21 -1.54 6.05
N LEU A 391 -12.85 -2.77 6.47
CA LEU A 391 -12.61 -3.89 5.55
C LEU A 391 -13.85 -4.20 4.72
N LYS A 392 -15.04 -4.23 5.34
CA LYS A 392 -16.31 -4.44 4.64
C LYS A 392 -16.61 -3.33 3.64
N THR A 393 -16.50 -2.05 4.03
CA THR A 393 -16.71 -0.91 3.13
C THR A 393 -15.75 -0.93 1.94
N MET A 394 -14.46 -1.23 2.16
CA MET A 394 -13.48 -1.35 1.07
C MET A 394 -13.76 -2.54 0.14
N LYS A 395 -14.19 -3.70 0.67
CA LYS A 395 -14.55 -4.88 -0.14
C LYS A 395 -15.83 -4.68 -0.95
N VAL A 396 -16.87 -4.04 -0.37
CA VAL A 396 -18.12 -3.72 -1.08
C VAL A 396 -17.91 -2.70 -2.21
N ASN A 397 -16.96 -1.78 -2.03
CA ASN A 397 -16.55 -0.81 -3.06
C ASN A 397 -15.39 -1.30 -3.95
N TYR A 398 -15.09 -2.61 -3.95
CA TYR A 398 -14.06 -3.25 -4.78
C TYR A 398 -12.72 -2.48 -4.81
N VAL A 399 -12.27 -2.00 -3.65
CA VAL A 399 -10.95 -1.37 -3.52
C VAL A 399 -9.88 -2.45 -3.76
N PRO A 400 -8.87 -2.21 -4.62
CA PRO A 400 -7.83 -3.20 -4.91
C PRO A 400 -7.18 -3.74 -3.62
N PRO A 401 -7.12 -5.06 -3.39
CA PRO A 401 -6.65 -5.62 -2.12
C PRO A 401 -5.23 -5.19 -1.71
N PHE A 402 -4.37 -4.86 -2.67
CA PHE A 402 -3.06 -4.22 -2.41
C PHE A 402 -3.17 -2.93 -1.58
N LEU A 403 -4.09 -2.03 -1.95
CA LEU A 403 -4.32 -0.78 -1.22
C LEU A 403 -4.94 -1.05 0.14
N VAL A 404 -5.86 -2.03 0.24
CA VAL A 404 -6.49 -2.43 1.50
C VAL A 404 -5.46 -2.98 2.49
N ARG A 405 -4.55 -3.86 2.05
CA ARG A 405 -3.41 -4.34 2.85
C ARG A 405 -2.58 -3.18 3.38
N LYS A 406 -2.22 -2.22 2.52
CA LYS A 406 -1.42 -1.04 2.90
C LYS A 406 -2.08 -0.19 3.98
N VAL A 407 -3.41 0.05 3.91
CA VAL A 407 -4.16 0.71 4.98
C VAL A 407 -3.97 -0.04 6.30
N PHE A 408 -4.25 -1.35 6.32
CA PHE A 408 -4.19 -2.13 7.56
C PHE A 408 -2.77 -2.31 8.11
N THR A 409 -1.74 -2.38 7.26
CA THR A 409 -0.33 -2.30 7.71
C THR A 409 -0.07 -1.01 8.48
N GLN A 410 -0.42 0.17 7.93
CA GLN A 410 -0.21 1.44 8.65
C GLN A 410 -1.07 1.57 9.92
N ILE A 411 -2.28 1.00 9.95
CA ILE A 411 -3.11 0.96 11.16
C ILE A 411 -2.50 0.08 12.24
N PHE A 412 -1.96 -1.10 11.90
CA PHE A 412 -1.30 -1.98 12.86
C PHE A 412 0.03 -1.38 13.35
N SER A 413 0.76 -0.66 12.50
CA SER A 413 1.96 0.11 12.90
C SER A 413 1.59 1.25 13.85
N PHE A 414 0.52 1.99 13.59
CA PHE A 414 -0.03 2.99 14.52
C PHE A 414 -0.45 2.38 15.87
N ILE A 415 -1.14 1.23 15.87
CA ILE A 415 -1.48 0.50 17.10
C ILE A 415 -0.22 0.12 17.87
N ASN A 416 0.82 -0.39 17.18
CA ASN A 416 2.12 -0.69 17.78
C ASN A 416 2.72 0.55 18.47
N VAL A 417 2.81 1.67 17.75
CA VAL A 417 3.36 2.95 18.26
C VAL A 417 2.59 3.42 19.51
N GLN A 418 1.25 3.50 19.44
CA GLN A 418 0.42 4.01 20.54
C GLN A 418 0.53 3.18 21.82
N LEU A 419 0.46 1.85 21.71
CA LEU A 419 0.55 0.94 22.85
C LEU A 419 1.97 0.91 23.43
N PHE A 420 2.99 0.80 22.59
CA PHE A 420 4.38 0.65 23.00
C PHE A 420 4.96 1.94 23.61
N ASN A 421 4.72 3.09 22.99
CA ASN A 421 5.14 4.38 23.56
C ASN A 421 4.46 4.63 24.91
N SER A 422 3.17 4.30 25.03
CA SER A 422 2.48 4.42 26.32
C SER A 422 3.06 3.52 27.41
N LEU A 423 3.42 2.28 27.07
CA LEU A 423 4.09 1.34 27.97
C LEU A 423 5.47 1.87 28.41
N LEU A 424 6.25 2.47 27.50
CA LEU A 424 7.55 3.07 27.79
C LEU A 424 7.51 4.39 28.58
N LEU A 425 6.33 5.00 28.72
CA LEU A 425 6.13 6.27 29.43
C LEU A 425 5.38 6.10 30.77
N ARG A 426 4.70 4.98 31.01
CA ARG A 426 3.79 4.80 32.16
C ARG A 426 4.10 3.53 32.97
N ARG A 427 4.64 3.72 34.18
CA ARG A 427 5.06 2.62 35.08
C ARG A 427 3.93 1.64 35.39
N GLU A 428 2.71 2.16 35.54
CA GLU A 428 1.50 1.39 35.83
C GLU A 428 0.98 0.53 34.66
N CYS A 429 1.62 0.62 33.49
CA CYS A 429 1.42 -0.26 32.33
C CYS A 429 2.44 -1.41 32.28
N CYS A 430 3.56 -1.28 33.00
CA CYS A 430 4.60 -2.30 33.14
C CYS A 430 4.30 -3.23 34.34
N SER A 431 3.20 -3.97 34.29
CA SER A 431 2.92 -5.02 35.28
C SER A 431 2.60 -6.37 34.66
N PHE A 432 2.59 -7.43 35.48
CA PHE A 432 2.26 -8.77 35.00
C PHE A 432 0.81 -8.85 34.49
N SER A 433 -0.15 -8.37 35.29
CA SER A 433 -1.57 -8.38 34.90
C SER A 433 -1.85 -7.50 33.68
N ASN A 434 -1.12 -6.40 33.50
CA ASN A 434 -1.24 -5.56 32.31
C ASN A 434 -0.62 -6.24 31.08
N GLY A 435 0.50 -6.95 31.25
CA GLY A 435 1.08 -7.78 30.21
C GLY A 435 0.13 -8.89 29.74
N GLU A 436 -0.55 -9.58 30.65
CA GLU A 436 -1.60 -10.55 30.31
C GLU A 436 -2.77 -9.90 29.56
N TYR A 437 -3.25 -8.76 30.04
CA TYR A 437 -4.39 -8.05 29.44
C TYR A 437 -4.10 -7.58 28.01
N VAL A 438 -2.99 -6.87 27.79
CA VAL A 438 -2.63 -6.39 26.46
C VAL A 438 -2.29 -7.57 25.55
N LYS A 439 -1.63 -8.63 26.06
CA LYS A 439 -1.39 -9.85 25.27
C LYS A 439 -2.67 -10.54 24.81
N ALA A 440 -3.71 -10.58 25.65
CA ALA A 440 -5.03 -11.10 25.25
C ALA A 440 -5.68 -10.21 24.18
N GLY A 441 -5.59 -8.88 24.33
CA GLY A 441 -6.08 -7.93 23.33
C GLY A 441 -5.35 -8.01 21.97
N LEU A 442 -4.04 -8.26 21.97
CA LEU A 442 -3.28 -8.50 20.75
C LEU A 442 -3.68 -9.82 20.05
N ALA A 443 -4.12 -10.83 20.78
CA ALA A 443 -4.61 -12.09 20.19
C ALA A 443 -5.94 -11.89 19.42
N GLU A 444 -6.79 -10.95 19.84
CA GLU A 444 -7.98 -10.55 19.08
C GLU A 444 -7.61 -9.88 17.74
N LEU A 445 -6.48 -9.15 17.70
CA LEU A 445 -5.93 -8.57 16.47
C LEU A 445 -5.24 -9.64 15.58
N GLU A 446 -4.60 -10.65 16.20
CA GLU A 446 -4.04 -11.82 15.50
C GLU A 446 -5.15 -12.63 14.81
N GLN A 447 -6.25 -12.90 15.53
CA GLN A 447 -7.44 -13.55 14.97
C GLN A 447 -8.08 -12.72 13.86
N TRP A 448 -8.17 -11.39 14.02
CA TRP A 448 -8.68 -10.52 12.96
C TRP A 448 -7.82 -10.60 11.68
N CYS A 449 -6.50 -10.68 11.78
CA CYS A 449 -5.62 -10.88 10.62
C CYS A 449 -5.86 -12.23 9.93
N TYR A 450 -6.15 -13.29 10.69
CA TYR A 450 -6.54 -14.59 10.13
C TYR A 450 -7.89 -14.51 9.39
N ASP A 451 -8.92 -13.93 10.02
CA ASP A 451 -10.27 -13.78 9.47
C ASP A 451 -10.30 -12.86 8.22
N ALA A 452 -9.45 -11.83 8.20
CA ALA A 452 -9.27 -10.93 7.06
C ALA A 452 -8.49 -11.59 5.90
N THR A 453 -7.77 -12.68 6.16
CA THR A 453 -6.89 -13.45 5.25
C THR A 453 -5.69 -12.67 4.71
N GLU A 454 -4.70 -13.41 4.19
CA GLU A 454 -3.51 -12.84 3.53
C GLU A 454 -3.86 -11.82 2.42
N GLU A 455 -4.99 -11.99 1.74
CA GLU A 455 -5.47 -11.10 0.69
C GLU A 455 -5.68 -9.65 1.19
N TYR A 456 -6.13 -9.45 2.43
CA TYR A 456 -6.47 -8.12 2.98
C TYR A 456 -5.67 -7.71 4.21
N ALA A 457 -5.14 -8.63 5.00
CA ALA A 457 -4.25 -8.34 6.12
C ALA A 457 -2.76 -8.25 5.70
N GLY A 458 -2.31 -9.17 4.83
CA GLY A 458 -0.89 -9.31 4.51
C GLY A 458 0.00 -9.38 5.76
N SER A 459 1.10 -8.62 5.78
CA SER A 459 2.06 -8.54 6.89
C SER A 459 1.65 -7.60 8.03
N ALA A 460 0.37 -7.18 8.14
CA ALA A 460 -0.05 -6.25 9.18
C ALA A 460 0.24 -6.74 10.61
N TRP A 461 0.24 -8.05 10.85
CA TRP A 461 0.56 -8.65 12.14
C TRP A 461 2.03 -8.41 12.59
N ASP A 462 2.95 -8.23 11.65
CA ASP A 462 4.38 -8.06 11.93
C ASP A 462 4.72 -6.63 12.40
N GLU A 463 3.86 -5.65 12.08
CA GLU A 463 4.00 -4.27 12.57
C GLU A 463 3.88 -4.17 14.09
N LEU A 464 3.11 -5.07 14.71
CA LEU A 464 2.93 -5.17 16.17
C LEU A 464 4.16 -5.75 16.91
N LYS A 465 5.28 -6.00 16.22
CA LYS A 465 6.52 -6.61 16.76
C LYS A 465 7.01 -6.00 18.08
N HIS A 466 7.00 -4.67 18.24
CA HIS A 466 7.55 -4.03 19.44
C HIS A 466 6.64 -4.27 20.66
N ILE A 467 5.33 -4.02 20.53
CA ILE A 467 4.39 -4.28 21.62
C ILE A 467 4.28 -5.77 21.94
N ARG A 468 4.27 -6.65 20.92
CA ARG A 468 4.26 -8.12 21.07
C ARG A 468 5.45 -8.61 21.90
N GLN A 469 6.68 -8.16 21.60
CA GLN A 469 7.87 -8.51 22.38
C GLN A 469 7.83 -7.92 23.79
N ALA A 470 7.43 -6.65 23.95
CA ALA A 470 7.34 -6.00 25.25
C ALA A 470 6.36 -6.71 26.20
N VAL A 471 5.13 -7.01 25.78
CA VAL A 471 4.15 -7.70 26.63
C VAL A 471 4.48 -9.19 26.80
N GLY A 472 5.08 -9.81 25.77
CA GLY A 472 5.63 -11.16 25.85
C GLY A 472 6.68 -11.30 26.96
N PHE A 473 7.58 -10.33 27.07
CA PHE A 473 8.57 -10.22 28.15
C PHE A 473 7.94 -9.93 29.51
N LEU A 474 6.96 -9.01 29.60
CA LEU A 474 6.26 -8.71 30.85
C LEU A 474 5.59 -9.93 31.50
N VAL A 475 5.10 -10.90 30.71
CA VAL A 475 4.44 -12.13 31.23
C VAL A 475 5.40 -13.31 31.51
N ILE A 476 6.72 -13.12 31.42
CA ILE A 476 7.69 -14.17 31.81
C ILE A 476 7.79 -14.25 33.33
N ASN A 477 7.50 -15.39 33.94
CA ASN A 477 7.60 -15.57 35.40
C ASN A 477 9.05 -15.65 35.94
N GLN A 478 10.02 -16.02 35.10
CA GLN A 478 11.41 -16.28 35.52
C GLN A 478 12.42 -15.22 35.02
N LYS A 479 11.99 -13.95 34.90
CA LYS A 479 12.87 -12.81 34.52
C LYS A 479 14.21 -12.76 35.28
N PRO A 480 14.29 -13.03 36.60
CA PRO A 480 15.56 -12.97 37.33
C PRO A 480 16.64 -13.95 36.85
N LYS A 481 16.25 -15.00 36.12
CA LYS A 481 17.16 -16.03 35.59
C LYS A 481 17.59 -15.80 34.14
N LYS A 482 17.03 -14.79 33.46
CA LYS A 482 17.31 -14.52 32.05
C LYS A 482 18.55 -13.65 31.92
N THR A 483 19.55 -14.14 31.19
CA THR A 483 20.75 -13.37 30.83
C THR A 483 20.41 -12.25 29.85
N LEU A 484 21.27 -11.22 29.77
CA LEU A 484 21.09 -10.14 28.80
C LEU A 484 21.06 -10.67 27.35
N ASN A 485 21.86 -11.68 27.03
CA ASN A 485 21.93 -12.28 25.69
C ASN A 485 20.63 -12.99 25.29
N GLU A 486 20.01 -13.76 26.20
CA GLU A 486 18.67 -14.34 25.95
C GLU A 486 17.63 -13.23 25.73
N ILE A 487 17.69 -12.14 26.52
CA ILE A 487 16.74 -11.02 26.40
C ILE A 487 16.88 -10.32 25.05
N THR A 488 18.10 -10.02 24.60
CA THR A 488 18.35 -9.25 23.37
C THR A 488 18.35 -10.07 22.08
N LYS A 489 18.50 -11.40 22.13
CA LYS A 489 18.55 -12.24 20.91
C LYS A 489 17.38 -13.21 20.75
N GLU A 490 16.81 -13.72 21.85
CA GLU A 490 15.73 -14.71 21.80
C GLU A 490 14.36 -14.11 22.12
N LEU A 491 14.28 -13.24 23.14
CA LEU A 491 13.00 -12.73 23.65
C LEU A 491 12.55 -11.44 22.98
N CYS A 492 13.47 -10.48 22.82
CA CYS A 492 13.16 -9.11 22.38
C CYS A 492 14.14 -8.57 21.31
N PRO A 493 14.43 -9.29 20.20
CA PRO A 493 15.43 -8.89 19.22
C PRO A 493 15.12 -7.61 18.41
N VAL A 494 13.94 -7.00 18.58
CA VAL A 494 13.57 -5.72 17.95
C VAL A 494 13.63 -4.55 18.94
N LEU A 495 13.77 -4.80 20.26
CA LEU A 495 13.78 -3.75 21.27
C LEU A 495 15.21 -3.27 21.57
N SER A 496 15.44 -1.96 21.56
CA SER A 496 16.75 -1.38 21.88
C SER A 496 17.09 -1.54 23.37
N ILE A 497 18.38 -1.49 23.72
CA ILE A 497 18.84 -1.58 25.12
C ILE A 497 18.16 -0.50 25.99
N GLN A 498 17.97 0.71 25.47
CA GLN A 498 17.29 1.80 26.16
C GLN A 498 15.80 1.52 26.43
N GLN A 499 15.11 0.86 25.50
CA GLN A 499 13.72 0.42 25.66
C GLN A 499 13.64 -0.73 26.68
N LEU A 500 14.51 -1.74 26.55
CA LEU A 500 14.58 -2.88 27.48
C LEU A 500 14.90 -2.44 28.91
N TYR A 501 15.83 -1.49 29.09
CA TYR A 501 16.14 -0.89 30.38
C TYR A 501 14.94 -0.17 30.99
N ARG A 502 14.20 0.63 30.19
CA ARG A 502 12.97 1.30 30.63
C ARG A 502 11.90 0.30 31.09
N ILE A 503 11.61 -0.73 30.29
CA ILE A 503 10.62 -1.76 30.64
C ILE A 503 11.05 -2.47 31.94
N SER A 504 12.30 -2.90 32.00
CA SER A 504 12.84 -3.70 33.12
C SER A 504 12.93 -2.92 34.44
N THR A 505 13.20 -1.61 34.39
CA THR A 505 13.26 -0.74 35.60
C THR A 505 11.90 -0.22 36.05
N MET A 506 10.92 -0.11 35.15
CA MET A 506 9.54 0.22 35.52
C MET A 506 8.74 -0.98 36.03
N TYR A 507 9.09 -2.20 35.62
CA TYR A 507 8.34 -3.42 35.92
C TYR A 507 8.05 -3.65 37.41
N TRP A 508 6.84 -4.10 37.72
CA TRP A 508 6.54 -4.79 38.97
C TRP A 508 5.49 -5.89 38.78
N ASP A 509 5.56 -6.96 39.56
CA ASP A 509 4.55 -8.01 39.56
C ASP A 509 3.44 -7.73 40.57
N ASP A 510 2.23 -7.53 40.06
CA ASP A 510 1.01 -7.23 40.79
C ASP A 510 0.13 -8.47 41.07
N LYS A 511 0.55 -9.65 40.63
CA LYS A 511 -0.22 -10.90 40.64
C LYS A 511 0.46 -12.04 41.41
N TYR A 512 1.76 -12.25 41.21
CA TYR A 512 2.52 -13.33 41.85
C TYR A 512 3.74 -12.86 42.66
N GLY A 513 4.07 -11.56 42.63
CA GLY A 513 5.20 -10.99 43.36
C GLY A 513 6.59 -11.36 42.82
N THR A 514 6.70 -11.84 41.58
CA THR A 514 7.99 -12.09 40.92
C THR A 514 8.81 -10.81 40.74
N HIS A 515 10.13 -10.95 40.76
CA HIS A 515 11.05 -9.83 40.54
C HIS A 515 11.27 -9.57 39.04
N SER A 516 11.85 -8.40 38.74
CA SER A 516 12.33 -8.06 37.40
C SER A 516 13.57 -8.89 37.02
N VAL A 517 14.26 -8.52 35.94
CA VAL A 517 15.60 -9.07 35.61
C VAL A 517 16.61 -8.78 36.74
N SER A 518 17.73 -9.51 36.75
CA SER A 518 18.76 -9.35 37.77
C SER A 518 19.41 -7.96 37.75
N SER A 519 19.93 -7.52 38.89
CA SER A 519 20.66 -6.25 39.01
C SER A 519 21.90 -6.19 38.11
N GLU A 520 22.51 -7.35 37.84
CA GLU A 520 23.58 -7.54 36.86
C GLU A 520 23.12 -7.11 35.46
N VAL A 521 22.01 -7.67 34.95
CA VAL A 521 21.44 -7.31 33.64
C VAL A 521 21.11 -5.82 33.56
N ILE A 522 20.53 -5.22 34.62
CA ILE A 522 20.29 -3.77 34.69
C ILE A 522 21.59 -2.96 34.61
N SER A 523 22.68 -3.45 35.21
CA SER A 523 23.99 -2.79 35.16
C SER A 523 24.64 -2.90 33.78
N SER A 524 24.59 -4.06 33.12
CA SER A 524 25.08 -4.27 31.76
C SER A 524 24.32 -3.42 30.74
N MET A 525 22.99 -3.33 30.85
CA MET A 525 22.18 -2.44 30.01
C MET A 525 22.61 -0.97 30.16
N ARG A 526 22.93 -0.52 31.38
CA ARG A 526 23.40 0.85 31.64
C ARG A 526 24.77 1.13 31.01
N VAL A 527 25.70 0.18 31.06
CA VAL A 527 27.02 0.30 30.41
C VAL A 527 26.84 0.45 28.90
N LEU A 528 26.14 -0.49 28.25
CA LEU A 528 25.86 -0.44 26.81
C LEU A 528 25.17 0.87 26.39
N MET A 529 24.14 1.33 27.13
CA MET A 529 23.50 2.63 26.85
C MET A 529 24.46 3.82 26.93
N THR A 530 25.50 3.75 27.77
CA THR A 530 26.50 4.82 27.89
C THR A 530 27.47 4.76 26.72
N GLU A 531 27.87 3.55 26.29
CA GLU A 531 28.71 3.31 25.12
C GLU A 531 28.01 3.74 23.82
N ASP A 532 26.77 3.28 23.60
CA ASP A 532 25.92 3.64 22.47
C ASP A 532 25.63 5.14 22.39
N SER A 533 25.52 5.85 23.52
CA SER A 533 25.21 7.29 23.53
C SER A 533 26.27 8.19 22.89
N ASN A 534 27.46 7.66 22.61
CA ASN A 534 28.50 8.36 21.84
C ASN A 534 28.24 8.30 20.31
N ASN A 535 27.36 7.41 19.85
CA ASN A 535 26.94 7.31 18.45
C ASN A 535 25.66 8.12 18.22
N ALA A 536 25.77 9.29 17.59
CA ALA A 536 24.71 10.31 17.50
C ALA A 536 23.46 9.94 16.64
N VAL A 537 23.28 8.67 16.25
CA VAL A 537 22.29 8.23 15.26
C VAL A 537 20.97 7.73 15.88
N SER A 538 20.95 7.32 17.16
CA SER A 538 19.74 6.79 17.81
C SER A 538 19.56 7.28 19.25
N SER A 539 19.03 8.50 19.41
CA SER A 539 18.74 9.12 20.72
C SER A 539 17.27 8.97 21.18
N SER A 540 16.36 8.57 20.27
CA SER A 540 14.96 8.31 20.62
C SER A 540 14.75 6.86 21.05
N PHE A 541 14.07 6.68 22.19
CA PHE A 541 13.55 5.37 22.63
C PHE A 541 12.08 5.16 22.27
N LEU A 542 11.39 6.21 21.79
CA LEU A 542 10.01 6.15 21.33
C LEU A 542 9.97 5.85 19.83
N LEU A 543 8.87 5.26 19.38
CA LEU A 543 8.59 5.02 17.98
C LEU A 543 7.78 6.17 17.38
N ASP A 544 8.08 6.53 16.14
CA ASP A 544 7.33 7.54 15.38
C ASP A 544 6.24 6.89 14.51
N ASP A 545 5.14 7.61 14.27
CA ASP A 545 3.99 7.15 13.46
C ASP A 545 4.13 7.63 12.00
N ASP A 546 4.83 6.85 11.17
CA ASP A 546 5.01 7.22 9.76
C ASP A 546 3.67 7.24 9.00
N SER A 547 3.27 8.45 8.62
CA SER A 547 2.05 8.73 7.87
C SER A 547 2.32 9.03 6.39
N SER A 548 3.50 8.67 5.87
CA SER A 548 3.82 8.63 4.45
C SER A 548 2.87 7.73 3.63
N ILE A 549 2.99 7.78 2.30
CA ILE A 549 2.30 6.86 1.37
C ILE A 549 3.18 5.62 1.17
N PRO A 550 2.75 4.41 1.60
CA PRO A 550 3.60 3.23 1.62
C PRO A 550 3.64 2.45 0.29
N PHE A 551 3.40 3.11 -0.84
CA PHE A 551 3.37 2.50 -2.19
C PHE A 551 3.68 3.53 -3.28
N THR A 552 4.10 3.06 -4.45
CA THR A 552 4.24 3.89 -5.66
C THR A 552 3.16 3.57 -6.70
N VAL A 553 3.03 4.45 -7.71
CA VAL A 553 2.16 4.25 -8.89
C VAL A 553 2.51 2.95 -9.65
N ASP A 554 3.78 2.56 -9.64
CA ASP A 554 4.23 1.33 -10.30
C ASP A 554 3.87 0.08 -9.49
N ASP A 555 3.75 0.18 -8.16
CA ASP A 555 3.31 -0.95 -7.31
C ASP A 555 1.81 -1.20 -7.42
N ILE A 556 1.02 -0.13 -7.60
CA ILE A 556 -0.39 -0.24 -8.04
C ILE A 556 -0.43 -0.97 -9.40
N SER A 557 0.40 -0.55 -10.35
CA SER A 557 0.41 -1.11 -11.71
C SER A 557 0.89 -2.58 -11.80
N LYS A 558 1.72 -3.03 -10.85
CA LYS A 558 2.14 -4.44 -10.72
C LYS A 558 1.11 -5.32 -9.99
N SER A 559 0.20 -4.73 -9.22
CA SER A 559 -0.68 -5.46 -8.29
C SER A 559 -2.14 -5.53 -8.71
N LEU A 560 -2.63 -4.62 -9.54
CA LEU A 560 -3.91 -4.77 -10.21
C LEU A 560 -3.74 -5.68 -11.44
N GLN A 561 -4.57 -6.72 -11.55
CA GLN A 561 -4.67 -7.52 -12.76
C GLN A 561 -5.14 -6.66 -13.95
N GLN A 562 -4.81 -7.06 -15.18
CA GLN A 562 -5.17 -6.31 -16.39
C GLN A 562 -6.69 -6.15 -16.52
N VAL A 563 -7.21 -4.96 -16.19
CA VAL A 563 -8.65 -4.67 -16.18
C VAL A 563 -9.14 -4.50 -17.61
N ASP A 564 -9.64 -5.58 -18.21
CA ASP A 564 -10.49 -5.46 -19.39
C ASP A 564 -11.78 -4.70 -19.04
N ILE A 565 -12.07 -3.65 -19.79
CA ILE A 565 -13.24 -2.78 -19.62
C ILE A 565 -14.26 -2.91 -20.78
N ALA A 566 -14.05 -3.82 -21.73
CA ALA A 566 -14.95 -4.01 -22.87
C ALA A 566 -16.40 -4.21 -22.39
N ASP A 567 -16.59 -5.21 -21.51
CA ASP A 567 -17.85 -5.60 -20.84
C ASP A 567 -18.64 -4.49 -20.13
N VAL A 568 -18.03 -3.35 -19.80
CA VAL A 568 -18.68 -2.35 -18.94
C VAL A 568 -19.68 -1.51 -19.73
N GLU A 569 -20.97 -1.82 -19.54
CA GLU A 569 -22.11 -1.08 -20.09
C GLU A 569 -22.15 0.41 -19.70
N PRO A 570 -22.63 1.30 -20.59
CA PRO A 570 -22.81 2.72 -20.25
C PRO A 570 -24.02 2.96 -19.33
N PRO A 571 -23.92 3.89 -18.35
CA PRO A 571 -25.05 4.34 -17.54
C PRO A 571 -26.21 4.89 -18.37
N ALA A 572 -27.45 4.74 -17.89
CA ALA A 572 -28.66 5.15 -18.60
C ALA A 572 -28.63 6.62 -19.06
N VAL A 573 -28.16 7.54 -18.20
CA VAL A 573 -28.00 8.99 -18.45
C VAL A 573 -27.20 9.30 -19.73
N ILE A 574 -26.29 8.40 -20.11
CA ILE A 574 -25.42 8.52 -21.28
C ILE A 574 -25.86 7.58 -22.43
N ARG A 575 -26.43 6.42 -22.10
CA ARG A 575 -26.87 5.36 -23.04
C ARG A 575 -27.82 5.86 -24.15
N GLU A 576 -28.67 6.82 -23.83
CA GLU A 576 -29.68 7.36 -24.74
C GLU A 576 -29.13 8.46 -25.69
N ASN A 577 -27.92 8.99 -25.46
CA ASN A 577 -27.36 10.04 -26.30
C ASN A 577 -26.48 9.49 -27.44
N SER A 578 -26.87 9.82 -28.68
CA SER A 578 -26.12 9.52 -29.92
C SER A 578 -24.61 9.80 -29.87
N GLY A 579 -24.16 10.82 -29.11
CA GLY A 579 -22.75 11.18 -28.95
C GLY A 579 -21.91 10.12 -28.23
N PHE A 580 -22.55 9.14 -27.59
CA PHE A 580 -21.90 8.10 -26.77
C PHE A 580 -22.16 6.66 -27.25
N GLY A 581 -22.67 6.48 -28.48
CA GLY A 581 -22.88 5.14 -29.06
C GLY A 581 -21.60 4.27 -29.11
N PHE A 582 -20.41 4.87 -29.03
CA PHE A 582 -19.12 4.17 -28.92
C PHE A 582 -18.91 3.44 -27.58
N LEU A 583 -19.71 3.72 -26.55
CA LEU A 583 -19.66 3.02 -25.26
C LEU A 583 -20.44 1.70 -25.24
N LEU A 584 -21.37 1.51 -26.17
CA LEU A 584 -22.20 0.32 -26.25
C LEU A 584 -21.37 -0.89 -26.73
N PRO A 585 -21.57 -2.10 -26.16
CA PRO A 585 -21.08 -3.32 -26.77
C PRO A 585 -21.60 -3.43 -28.20
N ARG A 586 -20.71 -3.75 -29.15
CA ARG A 586 -21.17 -4.16 -30.48
C ARG A 586 -21.72 -5.57 -30.37
N THR A 587 -22.97 -5.76 -30.78
CA THR A 587 -23.48 -7.08 -31.16
C THR A 587 -22.74 -7.52 -32.41
N GLU A 588 -21.98 -8.60 -32.33
CA GLU A 588 -21.44 -9.33 -33.48
C GLU A 588 -22.53 -10.19 -34.14
#